data_AF-A0A1Y3BH59-F1
#
_entry.id   AF-A0A1Y3BH59-F1
#
_cell.length_a   1.000
_cell.length_b   1.000
_cell.length_c   1.000
_cell.angle_alpha   90.00
_cell.angle_beta   90.00
_cell.angle_gamma   90.00
#
_symmetry.space_group_name_H-M   'P 1'
#
loop_
_entity.id
_entity.type
_entity.pdbx_description
1 polymer ?
#
loop_
_entity_poly.entity_id
_entity_poly.type
_entity_poly.pdbx_seq_one_letter_code
_entity_poly.pdbx_strand_id
1 'polypeptide(L)'
;MPLPRGGIQLDYSRWMQNLLTLIVPDVLYDTRLSGGDDHSDQDQHINATVIMNVRLAVKNIGDKDWKQYYQRSNLKRTVTCHIEAHKRKQGINYDCDLIQLFELQSLYYDFYLINLQFIANVLCNFIVCFENVEKSEHFGFLNNLSLVAIHQNGGFTKIWLSLKTVFFVITLLTFIWYLNRIQQLKRDTNLLEKCLILLGFGITQLNVPVEFLNLLMDMEFMSFLCDIRQGIFHCSLLIFWIIFIGEHLLDDVSRVGLSSYYKQLAIILIAYISLFVFESSERGIQVIDPFYSIWEVDSNFAMIFITITVLAAISYFFFLTYHLWYVSPSYK
;
A
#
# COMPACT_ATOMS: atom_id res chain seq x y z
N MET A 1 22.79 -5.50 -1.03
CA MET A 1 21.56 -5.92 -1.71
C MET A 1 21.66 -5.52 -3.18
N PRO A 2 21.42 -6.45 -4.12
CA PRO A 2 21.08 -7.86 -3.89
C PRO A 2 22.28 -8.64 -3.31
N LEU A 3 22.02 -9.80 -2.70
CA LEU A 3 23.07 -10.72 -2.24
C LEU A 3 23.50 -11.63 -3.42
N PRO A 4 24.78 -12.03 -3.50
CA PRO A 4 25.24 -12.94 -4.53
C PRO A 4 24.52 -14.29 -4.43
N ARG A 5 24.15 -14.87 -5.57
CA ARG A 5 23.56 -16.22 -5.67
C ARG A 5 24.37 -17.05 -6.64
N GLY A 6 24.80 -18.25 -6.23
CA GLY A 6 25.58 -19.14 -7.09
C GLY A 6 26.93 -18.57 -7.54
N GLY A 7 27.57 -17.71 -6.73
CA GLY A 7 28.85 -17.08 -7.06
C GLY A 7 28.77 -15.88 -8.01
N ILE A 8 27.56 -15.50 -8.45
CA ILE A 8 27.33 -14.33 -9.30
C ILE A 8 26.82 -13.18 -8.44
N GLN A 9 27.46 -12.01 -8.56
CA GLN A 9 26.96 -10.77 -7.98
C GLN A 9 25.75 -10.32 -8.78
N LEU A 10 24.58 -10.35 -8.14
CA LEU A 10 23.34 -9.86 -8.74
C LEU A 10 23.26 -8.34 -8.57
N ASP A 11 22.68 -7.67 -9.56
CA ASP A 11 22.35 -6.26 -9.60
C ASP A 11 20.84 -6.06 -9.68
N TYR A 12 20.36 -4.95 -9.13
CA TYR A 12 19.00 -4.53 -9.41
C TYR A 12 18.92 -3.84 -10.76
N SER A 13 17.72 -3.82 -11.32
CA SER A 13 17.43 -3.13 -12.57
C SER A 13 16.32 -2.13 -12.35
N ARG A 14 16.37 -0.99 -13.05
CA ARG A 14 15.32 0.05 -13.03
C ARG A 14 13.93 -0.45 -13.43
N TRP A 15 13.86 -1.61 -14.10
CA TRP A 15 12.61 -2.30 -14.40
C TRP A 15 11.92 -2.86 -13.14
N MET A 16 12.64 -3.02 -12.03
CA MET A 16 12.13 -3.48 -10.74
C MET A 16 11.62 -2.27 -9.95
N GLN A 17 10.55 -1.64 -10.42
CA GLN A 17 10.13 -0.26 -10.11
C GLN A 17 10.13 0.16 -8.64
N ASN A 18 9.85 -0.73 -7.69
CA ASN A 18 9.76 -0.46 -6.26
C ASN A 18 10.55 -1.48 -5.42
N LEU A 19 10.85 -1.13 -4.16
CA LEU A 19 11.52 -2.00 -3.20
C LEU A 19 10.89 -1.89 -1.83
N LEU A 20 10.17 -2.93 -1.41
CA LEU A 20 9.69 -3.10 -0.04
C LEU A 20 10.66 -4.00 0.71
N THR A 21 11.09 -3.58 1.90
CA THR A 21 11.96 -4.40 2.75
C THR A 21 11.28 -4.69 4.08
N LEU A 22 11.22 -5.97 4.42
CA LEU A 22 10.69 -6.48 5.67
C LEU A 22 11.81 -7.12 6.51
N ILE A 23 11.69 -7.01 7.81
CA ILE A 23 12.55 -7.68 8.80
C ILE A 23 11.75 -8.82 9.43
N VAL A 24 12.39 -9.97 9.57
CA VAL A 24 11.87 -11.14 10.28
C VAL A 24 12.87 -11.49 11.38
N PRO A 25 12.56 -11.22 12.65
CA PRO A 25 13.43 -11.56 13.76
C PRO A 25 13.29 -13.04 14.14
N ASP A 26 14.42 -13.74 14.24
CA ASP A 26 14.46 -15.09 14.77
C ASP A 26 14.73 -15.01 16.27
N VAL A 27 13.67 -15.07 17.07
CA VAL A 27 13.75 -15.03 18.53
C VAL A 27 13.66 -16.45 19.07
N LEU A 28 14.64 -16.87 19.86
CA LEU A 28 14.68 -18.17 20.50
C LEU A 28 14.02 -18.14 21.88
N TYR A 29 13.25 -19.19 22.17
CA TYR A 29 12.78 -19.48 23.52
C TYR A 29 13.93 -19.98 24.40
N ASP A 30 14.19 -19.24 25.48
CA ASP A 30 15.16 -19.59 26.52
C ASP A 30 14.48 -19.59 27.90
N THR A 31 14.49 -20.75 28.55
CA THR A 31 13.94 -20.97 29.90
C THR A 31 14.66 -20.15 30.97
N ARG A 32 15.92 -19.77 30.75
CA ARG A 32 16.69 -18.92 31.68
C ARG A 32 16.18 -17.49 31.73
N LEU A 33 15.61 -17.02 30.62
CA LEU A 33 15.15 -15.64 30.44
C LEU A 33 13.64 -15.50 30.72
N SER A 34 12.91 -16.61 30.67
CA SER A 34 11.46 -16.62 30.86
C SER A 34 11.02 -16.66 32.33
N GLY A 35 11.95 -16.67 33.29
CA GLY A 35 11.60 -16.96 34.70
C GLY A 35 11.17 -18.42 34.85
N GLY A 36 11.61 -19.09 35.91
CA GLY A 36 11.43 -20.54 36.04
C GLY A 36 9.97 -21.02 35.91
N ASP A 37 9.80 -22.16 35.23
CA ASP A 37 8.61 -23.02 35.13
C ASP A 37 7.25 -22.32 35.33
N ASP A 38 6.90 -21.44 34.40
CA ASP A 38 5.53 -20.98 34.29
C ASP A 38 4.68 -22.06 33.58
N HIS A 39 4.11 -22.96 34.39
CA HIS A 39 3.21 -24.05 33.98
C HIS A 39 1.83 -23.56 33.53
N SER A 40 1.76 -22.38 32.91
CA SER A 40 0.52 -21.88 32.32
C SER A 40 0.32 -22.52 30.95
N ASP A 41 -0.77 -23.29 30.78
CA ASP A 41 -1.23 -23.83 29.49
C ASP A 41 -1.67 -22.74 28.48
N GLN A 42 -1.46 -21.46 28.82
CA GLN A 42 -1.78 -20.33 27.95
C GLN A 42 -0.64 -20.10 26.97
N ASP A 43 -0.90 -19.49 25.82
CA ASP A 43 0.14 -19.10 24.86
C ASP A 43 0.93 -17.88 25.36
N GLN A 44 2.21 -17.78 24.97
CA GLN A 44 3.05 -16.67 25.39
C GLN A 44 3.19 -15.69 24.23
N HIS A 45 2.95 -14.43 24.54
CA HIS A 45 3.05 -13.32 23.60
C HIS A 45 4.14 -12.35 24.06
N ILE A 46 4.95 -11.90 23.11
CA ILE A 46 5.95 -10.85 23.29
C ILE A 46 5.48 -9.67 22.46
N ASN A 47 5.16 -8.56 23.12
CA ASN A 47 4.83 -7.29 22.48
C ASN A 47 5.86 -6.26 22.93
N ALA A 48 6.68 -5.80 21.98
CA ALA A 48 7.95 -5.21 22.35
C ALA A 48 8.41 -4.19 21.29
N THR A 49 8.64 -2.93 21.66
CA THR A 49 9.12 -1.90 20.71
C THR A 49 10.64 -1.91 20.56
N VAL A 50 11.17 -2.10 19.38
CA VAL A 50 12.62 -2.04 19.08
C VAL A 50 12.97 -0.65 18.54
N ILE A 51 14.08 -0.09 19.02
CA ILE A 51 14.63 1.17 18.53
C ILE A 51 15.91 0.90 17.74
N MET A 52 15.97 1.39 16.50
CA MET A 52 17.12 1.21 15.61
C MET A 52 17.50 2.49 14.87
N ASN A 53 18.79 2.66 14.64
CA ASN A 53 19.33 3.63 13.68
C ASN A 53 19.55 2.91 12.35
N VAL A 54 18.94 3.43 11.29
CA VAL A 54 19.01 2.85 9.95
C VAL A 54 19.69 3.81 9.01
N ARG A 55 20.65 3.29 8.23
CA ARG A 55 21.29 4.03 7.14
C ARG A 55 21.22 3.22 5.86
N LEU A 56 20.74 3.86 4.79
CA LEU A 56 20.65 3.30 3.46
C LEU A 56 21.64 4.04 2.55
N ALA A 57 22.49 3.29 1.87
CA ALA A 57 23.44 3.80 0.89
C ALA A 57 23.22 3.13 -0.46
N VAL A 58 23.52 3.85 -1.53
CA VAL A 58 23.33 3.43 -2.92
C VAL A 58 24.63 3.51 -3.71
N LYS A 59 24.72 2.69 -4.75
CA LYS A 59 25.86 2.63 -5.64
C LYS A 59 25.44 2.09 -7.00
N ASN A 60 25.96 2.70 -8.07
CA ASN A 60 25.82 2.20 -9.44
C ASN A 60 27.06 1.39 -9.87
N ILE A 61 26.90 0.58 -10.92
CA ILE A 61 28.00 -0.11 -11.57
C ILE A 61 29.00 0.93 -12.09
N GLY A 62 30.26 0.83 -11.65
CA GLY A 62 31.35 1.74 -12.03
C GLY A 62 31.65 2.84 -11.00
N ASP A 63 30.75 3.11 -10.05
CA ASP A 63 31.04 4.02 -8.94
C ASP A 63 32.07 3.38 -7.98
N LYS A 64 32.99 4.17 -7.43
CA LYS A 64 33.98 3.66 -6.45
C LYS A 64 33.38 3.62 -5.04
N ASP A 65 32.80 4.73 -4.61
CA ASP A 65 32.31 4.94 -3.25
C ASP A 65 30.79 4.78 -3.13
N TRP A 66 30.34 4.39 -1.93
CA TRP A 66 28.92 4.35 -1.57
C TRP A 66 28.41 5.75 -1.27
N LYS A 67 27.25 6.11 -1.83
CA LYS A 67 26.59 7.39 -1.55
C LYS A 67 25.49 7.15 -0.52
N GLN A 68 25.44 7.93 0.55
CA GLN A 68 24.35 7.86 1.49
C GLN A 68 23.07 8.39 0.84
N TYR A 69 21.99 7.60 0.91
CA TYR A 69 20.70 7.93 0.31
C TYR A 69 19.72 8.43 1.36
N TYR A 70 19.31 7.56 2.29
CA TYR A 70 18.48 7.93 3.42
C TYR A 70 19.09 7.51 4.75
N GLN A 71 18.74 8.25 5.79
CA GLN A 71 19.09 7.91 7.17
C GLN A 71 17.91 8.22 8.09
N ARG A 72 17.66 7.33 9.05
CA ARG A 72 16.68 7.54 10.10
C ARG A 72 17.26 7.14 11.44
N SER A 73 17.28 8.10 12.36
CA SER A 73 17.67 7.85 13.74
C SER A 73 16.43 7.55 14.59
N ASN A 74 16.59 6.71 15.61
CA ASN A 74 15.53 6.33 16.55
C ASN A 74 14.26 5.81 15.83
N LEU A 75 14.43 4.99 14.79
CA LEU A 75 13.32 4.30 14.16
C LEU A 75 12.73 3.31 15.18
N LYS A 76 11.47 3.52 15.54
CA LYS A 76 10.73 2.63 16.44
C LYS A 76 9.92 1.65 15.60
N ARG A 77 9.97 0.38 15.99
CA ARG A 77 9.18 -0.71 15.39
C ARG A 77 8.64 -1.62 16.45
N THR A 78 7.37 -1.98 16.34
CA THR A 78 6.75 -2.92 17.27
C THR A 78 6.99 -4.35 16.79
N VAL A 79 7.45 -5.20 17.70
CA VAL A 79 7.71 -6.62 17.47
C VAL A 79 6.70 -7.40 18.28
N THR A 80 5.89 -8.16 17.55
CA THR A 80 4.86 -9.05 18.08
C THR A 80 5.29 -10.48 17.76
N CYS A 81 5.51 -11.28 18.79
CA CYS A 81 5.86 -12.69 18.64
C CYS A 81 4.97 -13.54 19.53
N HIS A 82 4.66 -14.74 19.07
CA HIS A 82 3.84 -15.69 19.79
C HIS A 82 4.49 -17.08 19.79
N ILE A 83 4.31 -17.81 20.89
CA ILE A 83 4.68 -19.22 20.97
C ILE A 83 3.56 -19.98 21.65
N GLU A 84 3.08 -21.01 20.96
CA GLU A 84 2.04 -21.89 21.48
C GLU A 84 2.58 -22.72 22.65
N ALA A 85 1.76 -22.94 23.68
CA ALA A 85 2.19 -23.61 24.92
C ALA A 85 2.89 -24.96 24.67
N HIS A 86 2.39 -25.75 23.72
CA HIS A 86 2.93 -27.08 23.37
C HIS A 86 4.29 -27.05 22.64
N LYS A 87 4.67 -25.90 22.07
CA LYS A 87 5.95 -25.67 21.36
C LYS A 87 7.00 -25.00 22.24
N ARG A 88 6.71 -24.73 23.52
CA ARG A 88 7.67 -24.17 24.48
C ARG A 88 8.72 -25.19 24.86
N LYS A 89 9.76 -25.32 24.04
CA LYS A 89 10.96 -26.09 24.35
C LYS A 89 12.18 -25.23 24.09
N GLN A 90 13.24 -25.48 24.86
CA GLN A 90 14.51 -24.78 24.71
C GLN A 90 14.97 -24.83 23.25
N GLY A 91 15.28 -23.66 22.69
CA GLY A 91 15.82 -23.54 21.32
C GLY A 91 14.78 -23.61 20.20
N ILE A 92 13.47 -23.59 20.50
CA ILE A 92 12.42 -23.36 19.50
C ILE A 92 12.24 -21.86 19.29
N ASN A 93 12.04 -21.46 18.04
CA ASN A 93 11.79 -20.06 17.69
C ASN A 93 10.35 -19.65 18.07
N TYR A 94 10.19 -18.41 18.53
CA TYR A 94 8.90 -17.76 18.49
C TYR A 94 8.47 -17.53 17.04
N ASP A 95 7.16 -17.54 16.80
CA ASP A 95 6.58 -17.11 15.55
C ASP A 95 6.34 -15.59 15.63
N CYS A 96 7.15 -14.82 14.92
CA CYS A 96 7.15 -13.37 14.95
C CYS A 96 6.53 -12.78 13.69
N ASP A 97 5.76 -11.71 13.86
CA ASP A 97 5.17 -11.00 12.74
C ASP A 97 6.24 -10.29 11.90
N LEU A 98 5.94 -10.10 10.61
CA LEU A 98 6.78 -9.39 9.68
C LEU A 98 6.78 -7.89 9.99
N ILE A 99 7.97 -7.29 10.11
CA ILE A 99 8.11 -5.87 10.43
C ILE A 99 8.50 -5.11 9.16
N GLN A 100 7.71 -4.12 8.76
CA GLN A 100 8.08 -3.26 7.64
C GLN A 100 9.24 -2.35 8.02
N LEU A 101 10.37 -2.47 7.33
CA LEU A 101 11.54 -1.63 7.56
C LEU A 101 11.45 -0.34 6.78
N PHE A 102 11.39 -0.45 5.45
CA PHE A 102 11.24 0.69 4.54
C PHE A 102 10.57 0.27 3.23
N GLU A 103 9.98 1.24 2.55
CA GLU A 103 9.47 1.11 1.20
C GLU A 103 10.03 2.22 0.31
N LEU A 104 10.75 1.85 -0.74
CA LEU A 104 11.15 2.78 -1.81
C LEU A 104 10.15 2.65 -2.95
N GLN A 105 9.54 3.78 -3.32
CA GLN A 105 8.61 3.85 -4.44
C GLN A 105 9.32 3.84 -5.81
N SER A 106 10.64 4.05 -5.81
CA SER A 106 11.50 3.98 -6.98
C SER A 106 12.76 3.18 -6.66
N LEU A 107 13.05 2.19 -7.49
CA LEU A 107 14.32 1.45 -7.46
C LEU A 107 15.16 1.86 -8.68
N TYR A 108 16.04 2.84 -8.47
CA TYR A 108 16.84 3.43 -9.55
C TYR A 108 18.29 2.94 -9.62
N TYR A 109 18.90 2.61 -8.48
CA TYR A 109 20.32 2.26 -8.38
C TYR A 109 20.57 0.75 -8.49
N ASP A 110 21.78 0.36 -8.89
CA ASP A 110 22.10 -1.06 -9.11
C ASP A 110 22.34 -1.82 -7.78
N PHE A 111 22.91 -1.14 -6.78
CA PHE A 111 23.23 -1.72 -5.48
C PHE A 111 22.76 -0.85 -4.32
N TYR A 112 22.26 -1.51 -3.29
CA TYR A 112 21.82 -0.90 -2.02
C TYR A 112 22.53 -1.57 -0.84
N LEU A 113 23.04 -0.76 0.08
CA LEU A 113 23.64 -1.19 1.34
C LEU A 113 22.79 -0.65 2.48
N ILE A 114 22.36 -1.53 3.38
CA ILE A 114 21.64 -1.15 4.58
C ILE A 114 22.46 -1.50 5.81
N ASN A 115 22.59 -0.53 6.71
CA ASN A 115 23.20 -0.71 8.01
C ASN A 115 22.12 -0.51 9.08
N LEU A 116 21.93 -1.53 9.91
CA LEU A 116 21.01 -1.51 11.05
C LEU A 116 21.83 -1.51 12.33
N GLN A 117 21.63 -0.49 13.17
CA GLN A 117 22.23 -0.40 14.49
C GLN A 117 21.11 -0.37 15.52
N PHE A 118 20.98 -1.43 16.31
CA PHE A 118 20.04 -1.48 17.42
C PHE A 118 20.55 -0.63 18.58
N ILE A 119 19.64 0.13 19.20
CA ILE A 119 19.96 0.97 20.36
C ILE A 119 19.48 0.24 21.62
N ALA A 120 20.44 -0.04 22.50
CA ALA A 120 20.20 -0.53 23.84
C ALA A 120 20.10 0.66 24.80
N ASN A 121 18.95 0.85 25.44
CA ASN A 121 18.83 1.68 26.63
C ASN A 121 19.27 0.89 27.88
N VAL A 122 20.08 1.53 28.72
CA VAL A 122 20.81 0.92 29.85
C VAL A 122 19.89 0.40 30.98
N LEU A 123 18.57 0.60 30.91
CA LEU A 123 17.62 -0.02 31.85
C LEU A 123 17.32 -1.50 31.55
N CYS A 124 17.70 -1.99 30.36
CA CYS A 124 17.69 -3.41 30.01
C CYS A 124 19.13 -3.89 29.85
N ASN A 125 19.52 -4.99 30.50
CA ASN A 125 20.84 -5.62 30.32
C ASN A 125 21.03 -6.26 28.92
N PHE A 126 20.26 -5.87 27.90
CA PHE A 126 20.38 -6.39 26.53
C PHE A 126 20.15 -5.31 25.46
N ILE A 127 20.64 -5.58 24.25
CA ILE A 127 20.81 -4.67 23.11
C ILE A 127 19.50 -4.07 22.56
N VAL A 128 18.35 -4.53 23.06
CA VAL A 128 17.02 -4.17 22.56
C VAL A 128 16.18 -3.66 23.73
N CYS A 129 15.72 -2.42 23.65
CA CYS A 129 14.89 -1.81 24.69
C CYS A 129 13.46 -1.61 24.24
N PHE A 130 12.57 -2.23 24.99
CA PHE A 130 11.13 -2.23 24.81
C PHE A 130 10.52 -1.14 25.69
N GLU A 131 9.92 -0.11 25.08
CA GLU A 131 9.56 1.15 25.76
C GLU A 131 8.21 1.12 26.50
N ASN A 132 7.43 0.04 26.42
CA ASN A 132 6.16 -0.12 27.15
C ASN A 132 6.04 -1.53 27.74
N VAL A 133 6.75 -1.79 28.83
CA VAL A 133 6.65 -3.06 29.57
C VAL A 133 5.58 -2.93 30.65
N GLU A 134 4.31 -2.87 30.25
CA GLU A 134 3.23 -3.33 31.12
C GLU A 134 3.13 -4.85 30.93
N LYS A 135 3.79 -5.60 31.84
CA LYS A 135 3.64 -7.06 32.03
C LYS A 135 4.01 -7.96 30.84
N SER A 136 5.26 -7.94 30.40
CA SER A 136 5.83 -9.09 29.69
C SER A 136 7.08 -9.57 30.43
N GLU A 137 6.88 -10.41 31.45
CA GLU A 137 7.95 -10.98 32.29
C GLU A 137 8.77 -12.08 31.60
N HIS A 138 8.53 -12.34 30.30
CA HIS A 138 9.13 -13.48 29.62
C HIS A 138 9.80 -13.05 28.31
N PHE A 139 11.13 -13.01 28.32
CA PHE A 139 11.95 -12.49 27.22
C PHE A 139 12.55 -13.63 26.39
N GLY A 140 12.50 -13.49 25.06
CA GLY A 140 13.21 -14.35 24.12
C GLY A 140 14.57 -13.77 23.72
N PHE A 141 15.48 -14.64 23.26
CA PHE A 141 16.82 -14.25 22.80
C PHE A 141 16.83 -14.03 21.28
N LEU A 142 17.17 -12.82 20.81
CA LEU A 142 17.31 -12.55 19.38
C LEU A 142 18.56 -13.25 18.85
N ASN A 143 18.37 -14.31 18.07
CA ASN A 143 19.45 -15.12 17.52
C ASN A 143 19.93 -14.58 16.17
N ASN A 144 18.99 -14.37 15.25
CA ASN A 144 19.25 -13.93 13.89
C ASN A 144 18.22 -12.90 13.43
N LEU A 145 18.57 -12.17 12.38
CA LEU A 145 17.69 -11.23 11.71
C LEU A 145 17.67 -11.56 10.22
N SER A 146 16.52 -11.96 9.72
CA SER A 146 16.30 -12.21 8.30
C SER A 146 15.71 -10.96 7.64
N LEU A 147 16.22 -10.59 6.48
CA LEU A 147 15.74 -9.45 5.71
C LEU A 147 15.14 -9.95 4.39
N VAL A 148 13.88 -9.61 4.16
CA VAL A 148 13.12 -9.97 2.97
C VAL A 148 12.94 -8.72 2.12
N ALA A 149 13.60 -8.69 0.97
CA ALA A 149 13.47 -7.63 -0.03
C ALA A 149 12.51 -8.08 -1.13
N ILE A 150 11.39 -7.36 -1.25
CA ILE A 150 10.33 -7.60 -2.23
C ILE A 150 10.39 -6.47 -3.26
N HIS A 151 10.49 -6.83 -4.51
CA HIS A 151 10.50 -5.87 -5.62
C HIS A 151 9.64 -6.39 -6.76
N GLN A 152 9.11 -5.49 -7.57
CA GLN A 152 8.40 -5.87 -8.78
C GLN A 152 9.34 -6.62 -9.74
N ASN A 153 8.86 -7.70 -10.36
CA ASN A 153 9.65 -8.43 -11.32
C ASN A 153 9.82 -7.59 -12.61
N GLY A 154 11.06 -7.34 -13.03
CA GLY A 154 11.33 -6.54 -14.22
C GLY A 154 10.72 -7.09 -15.51
N GLY A 155 10.57 -8.42 -15.63
CA GLY A 155 9.86 -9.04 -16.76
C GLY A 155 8.38 -8.70 -16.78
N PHE A 156 7.73 -8.72 -15.61
CA PHE A 156 6.34 -8.29 -15.46
C PHE A 156 6.18 -6.82 -15.82
N THR A 157 7.07 -5.94 -15.34
CA THR A 157 7.04 -4.50 -15.66
C THR A 157 7.12 -4.24 -17.16
N LYS A 158 7.97 -4.95 -17.89
CA LYS A 158 8.08 -4.81 -19.36
C LYS A 158 6.76 -5.13 -20.07
N ILE A 159 6.15 -6.27 -19.71
CA ILE A 159 4.86 -6.69 -20.27
C ILE A 159 3.78 -5.68 -19.92
N TRP A 160 3.71 -5.27 -18.65
CA TRP A 160 2.72 -4.34 -18.15
C TRP A 160 2.81 -2.96 -18.80
N LEU A 161 4.02 -2.40 -18.96
CA LEU A 161 4.21 -1.12 -19.65
C LEU A 161 3.89 -1.22 -21.15
N SER A 162 4.25 -2.33 -21.79
CA SER A 162 3.85 -2.59 -23.19
C SER A 162 2.33 -2.62 -23.32
N LEU A 163 1.64 -3.30 -22.40
CA LEU A 163 0.18 -3.39 -22.38
C LEU A 163 -0.47 -2.02 -22.20
N LYS A 164 0.01 -1.23 -21.22
CA LYS A 164 -0.41 0.15 -21.00
C LYS A 164 -0.24 1.02 -22.24
N THR A 165 0.90 0.91 -22.92
CA THR A 165 1.17 1.70 -24.13
C THR A 165 0.20 1.37 -25.26
N VAL A 166 -0.04 0.08 -25.51
CA VAL A 166 -0.99 -0.36 -26.55
C VAL A 166 -2.40 0.10 -26.22
N PHE A 167 -2.87 -0.16 -24.99
CA PHE A 167 -4.21 0.25 -24.59
C PHE A 167 -4.36 1.76 -24.54
N PHE A 168 -3.34 2.52 -24.16
CA PHE A 168 -3.38 3.97 -24.16
C PHE A 168 -3.75 4.52 -25.53
N VAL A 169 -3.07 4.05 -26.59
CA VAL A 169 -3.35 4.47 -27.96
C VAL A 169 -4.79 4.12 -28.36
N ILE A 170 -5.23 2.89 -28.07
CA ILE A 170 -6.60 2.44 -28.38
C ILE A 170 -7.62 3.30 -27.64
N THR A 171 -7.48 3.45 -26.32
CA THR A 171 -8.45 4.19 -25.49
C THR A 171 -8.46 5.68 -25.83
N LEU A 172 -7.29 6.27 -26.12
CA LEU A 172 -7.20 7.67 -26.52
C LEU A 172 -7.91 7.93 -27.85
N LEU A 173 -7.69 7.08 -28.86
CA LEU A 173 -8.35 7.21 -30.16
C LEU A 173 -9.87 7.04 -30.05
N THR A 174 -10.32 6.03 -29.29
CA THR A 174 -11.75 5.82 -29.03
C THR A 174 -12.35 6.99 -28.26
N PHE A 175 -11.64 7.54 -27.28
CA PHE A 175 -12.11 8.68 -26.49
C PHE A 175 -12.23 9.95 -27.35
N ILE A 176 -11.21 10.28 -28.16
CA ILE A 176 -11.26 11.42 -29.10
C ILE A 176 -12.40 11.25 -30.10
N TRP A 177 -12.56 10.04 -30.67
CA TRP A 177 -13.66 9.74 -31.58
C TRP A 177 -15.03 9.95 -30.92
N TYR A 178 -15.19 9.49 -29.68
CA TYR A 178 -16.44 9.62 -28.93
C TYR A 178 -16.77 11.09 -28.63
N LEU A 179 -15.78 11.89 -28.23
CA LEU A 179 -15.94 13.34 -28.02
C LEU A 179 -16.37 14.04 -29.31
N ASN A 180 -15.70 13.75 -30.42
CA ASN A 180 -16.05 14.31 -31.73
C ASN A 180 -17.48 13.90 -32.14
N ARG A 181 -17.89 12.66 -31.85
CA ARG A 181 -19.24 12.18 -32.17
C ARG A 181 -20.32 12.90 -31.36
N ILE A 182 -20.07 13.16 -30.08
CA ILE A 182 -20.99 13.93 -29.23
C ILE A 182 -21.15 15.35 -29.76
N GLN A 183 -20.06 16.02 -30.12
CA GLN A 183 -20.10 17.41 -30.61
C GLN A 183 -20.87 17.57 -31.93
N GLN A 184 -20.99 16.51 -32.75
CA GLN A 184 -21.76 16.54 -33.99
C GLN A 184 -23.28 16.46 -33.78
N LEU A 185 -23.74 16.07 -32.59
CA LEU A 185 -25.16 15.99 -32.27
C LEU A 185 -25.68 17.39 -31.88
N LYS A 186 -26.76 17.85 -32.51
CA LYS A 186 -27.37 19.19 -32.26
C LYS A 186 -28.14 19.30 -30.93
N ARG A 187 -27.90 18.42 -29.96
CA ARG A 187 -28.60 18.39 -28.66
C ARG A 187 -27.62 18.57 -27.52
N ASP A 188 -28.12 19.00 -26.37
CA ASP A 188 -27.33 19.03 -25.15
C ASP A 188 -26.91 17.62 -24.72
N THR A 189 -25.73 17.54 -24.11
CA THR A 189 -25.16 16.28 -23.60
C THR A 189 -25.97 15.76 -22.43
N ASN A 190 -26.41 14.50 -22.52
CA ASN A 190 -27.14 13.82 -21.46
C ASN A 190 -26.23 13.55 -20.26
N LEU A 191 -26.82 13.29 -19.09
CA LEU A 191 -26.05 13.01 -17.87
C LEU A 191 -25.17 11.75 -18.03
N LEU A 192 -25.71 10.68 -18.61
CA LEU A 192 -24.93 9.49 -18.93
C LEU A 192 -23.73 9.77 -19.84
N GLU A 193 -23.89 10.60 -20.87
CA GLU A 193 -22.80 10.94 -21.79
C GLU A 193 -21.68 11.69 -21.05
N LYS A 194 -22.04 12.61 -20.15
CA LYS A 194 -21.06 13.28 -19.27
C LYS A 194 -20.32 12.28 -18.37
N CYS A 195 -21.01 11.27 -17.85
CA CYS A 195 -20.39 10.22 -17.04
C CYS A 195 -19.48 9.30 -17.86
N LEU A 196 -19.86 8.98 -19.10
CA LEU A 196 -19.01 8.24 -20.03
C LEU A 196 -17.78 9.03 -20.44
N ILE A 197 -17.88 10.36 -20.57
CA ILE A 197 -16.72 11.23 -20.77
C ILE A 197 -15.78 11.16 -19.57
N LEU A 198 -16.32 11.25 -18.34
CA LEU A 198 -15.53 11.13 -17.11
C LEU A 198 -14.85 9.75 -17.01
N LEU A 199 -15.57 8.67 -17.29
CA LEU A 199 -15.02 7.31 -17.28
C LEU A 199 -13.98 7.09 -18.37
N GLY A 200 -14.22 7.60 -19.59
CA GLY A 200 -13.28 7.55 -20.70
C GLY A 200 -11.98 8.31 -20.39
N PHE A 201 -12.08 9.48 -19.74
CA PHE A 201 -10.92 10.19 -19.20
C PHE A 201 -10.21 9.35 -18.13
N GLY A 202 -10.96 8.78 -17.17
CA GLY A 202 -10.42 7.93 -16.11
C GLY A 202 -9.63 6.72 -16.62
N ILE A 203 -10.11 6.03 -17.65
CA ILE A 203 -9.41 4.91 -18.29
C ILE A 203 -8.20 5.40 -19.09
N THR A 204 -8.38 6.45 -19.89
CA THR A 204 -7.32 6.97 -20.75
C THR A 204 -6.14 7.46 -19.92
N GLN A 205 -6.40 8.22 -18.85
CA GLN A 205 -5.34 8.65 -17.95
C GLN A 205 -4.67 7.45 -17.30
N LEU A 206 -5.37 6.38 -16.91
CA LEU A 206 -4.79 5.23 -16.21
C LEU A 206 -3.81 4.45 -17.10
N ASN A 207 -4.08 4.41 -18.40
CA ASN A 207 -3.24 3.74 -19.39
C ASN A 207 -2.01 4.55 -19.80
N VAL A 208 -1.92 5.85 -19.49
CA VAL A 208 -0.71 6.65 -19.79
C VAL A 208 0.52 5.97 -19.14
N PRO A 209 1.54 5.57 -19.92
CA PRO A 209 2.67 4.81 -19.38
C PRO A 209 3.71 5.76 -18.75
N VAL A 210 3.32 6.49 -17.70
CA VAL A 210 4.20 7.47 -17.02
C VAL A 210 5.41 6.81 -16.37
N GLU A 211 5.34 5.51 -16.09
CA GLU A 211 6.37 4.77 -15.39
C GLU A 211 7.64 4.58 -16.24
N PHE A 212 7.56 4.84 -17.55
CA PHE A 212 8.76 5.00 -18.39
C PHE A 212 9.67 6.13 -17.89
N LEU A 213 9.10 7.17 -17.26
CA LEU A 213 9.90 8.25 -16.67
C LEU A 213 10.82 7.73 -15.56
N ASN A 214 10.41 6.70 -14.81
CA ASN A 214 11.23 6.14 -13.73
C ASN A 214 12.48 5.41 -14.24
N LEU A 215 12.49 4.99 -15.51
CA LEU A 215 13.68 4.39 -16.12
C LEU A 215 14.76 5.45 -16.44
N LEU A 216 14.32 6.69 -16.70
CA LEU A 216 15.17 7.81 -17.08
C LEU A 216 15.67 8.55 -15.84
N MET A 217 14.77 8.85 -14.90
CA MET A 217 15.02 9.66 -13.72
C MET A 217 14.46 8.96 -12.48
N ASP A 218 15.08 9.17 -11.33
CA ASP A 218 14.59 8.64 -10.06
C ASP A 218 13.36 9.44 -9.60
N MET A 219 12.17 8.81 -9.68
CA MET A 219 10.89 9.45 -9.37
C MET A 219 10.29 8.81 -8.11
N GLU A 220 10.69 9.31 -6.95
CA GLU A 220 10.35 8.79 -5.61
C GLU A 220 8.85 8.83 -5.25
N PHE A 221 7.99 9.43 -6.08
CA PHE A 221 6.53 9.48 -5.88
C PHE A 221 5.74 8.62 -6.87
N MET A 222 6.41 7.74 -7.64
CA MET A 222 5.80 6.98 -8.73
C MET A 222 4.65 6.08 -8.26
N SER A 223 4.85 5.32 -7.17
CA SER A 223 3.78 4.47 -6.62
C SER A 223 2.58 5.32 -6.17
N PHE A 224 2.84 6.40 -5.41
CA PHE A 224 1.78 7.30 -4.95
C PHE A 224 0.97 7.90 -6.11
N LEU A 225 1.63 8.32 -7.20
CA LEU A 225 0.95 8.81 -8.40
C LEU A 225 0.07 7.75 -9.05
N CYS A 226 0.55 6.50 -9.12
CA CYS A 226 -0.20 5.37 -9.65
C CYS A 226 -1.46 5.09 -8.83
N ASP A 227 -1.38 5.17 -7.49
CA ASP A 227 -2.53 4.97 -6.61
C ASP A 227 -3.58 6.07 -6.78
N ILE A 228 -3.16 7.34 -6.88
CA ILE A 228 -4.08 8.46 -7.15
C ILE A 228 -4.81 8.24 -8.47
N ARG A 229 -4.08 7.88 -9.52
CA ARG A 229 -4.64 7.61 -10.86
C ARG A 229 -5.62 6.45 -10.83
N GLN A 230 -5.29 5.39 -10.09
CA GLN A 230 -6.19 4.27 -9.87
C GLN A 230 -7.45 4.71 -9.10
N GLY A 231 -7.30 5.53 -8.06
CA GLY A 231 -8.41 6.10 -7.29
C GLY A 231 -9.38 6.94 -8.14
N ILE A 232 -8.85 7.82 -9.02
CA ILE A 232 -9.66 8.63 -9.95
C ILE A 232 -10.50 7.73 -10.87
N PHE A 233 -9.90 6.67 -11.42
CA PHE A 233 -10.63 5.72 -12.26
C PHE A 233 -11.74 5.01 -11.49
N HIS A 234 -11.45 4.45 -10.32
CA HIS A 234 -12.45 3.74 -9.52
C HIS A 234 -13.60 4.66 -9.07
N CYS A 235 -13.30 5.89 -8.66
CA CYS A 235 -14.31 6.90 -8.33
C CYS A 235 -15.23 7.18 -9.52
N SER A 236 -14.64 7.40 -10.70
CA SER A 236 -15.39 7.62 -11.95
C SER A 236 -16.27 6.43 -12.31
N LEU A 237 -15.79 5.20 -12.08
CA LEU A 237 -16.51 3.96 -12.33
C LEU A 237 -17.73 3.81 -11.40
N LEU A 238 -17.59 4.10 -10.09
CA LEU A 238 -18.71 4.02 -9.15
C LEU A 238 -19.79 5.09 -9.45
N ILE A 239 -19.36 6.30 -9.83
CA ILE A 239 -20.28 7.35 -10.27
C ILE A 239 -21.06 6.89 -11.51
N PHE A 240 -20.36 6.31 -12.49
CA PHE A 240 -20.98 5.77 -13.69
C PHE A 240 -22.03 4.70 -13.37
N TRP A 241 -21.74 3.72 -12.51
CA TRP A 241 -22.68 2.64 -12.18
C TRP A 241 -23.98 3.14 -11.56
N ILE A 242 -23.90 4.06 -10.59
CA ILE A 242 -25.11 4.61 -9.95
C ILE A 242 -25.96 5.41 -10.94
N ILE A 243 -25.33 6.24 -11.77
CA ILE A 243 -26.07 7.06 -12.74
C ILE A 243 -26.65 6.19 -13.85
N PHE A 244 -25.92 5.16 -14.30
CA PHE A 244 -26.39 4.22 -15.32
C PHE A 244 -27.64 3.47 -14.86
N ILE A 245 -27.63 2.89 -13.65
CA ILE A 245 -28.82 2.23 -13.09
C ILE A 245 -29.95 3.24 -12.86
N GLY A 246 -29.58 4.44 -12.42
CA GLY A 246 -30.51 5.53 -12.18
C GLY A 246 -31.30 5.98 -13.42
N GLU A 247 -30.65 6.16 -14.58
CA GLU A 247 -31.29 6.69 -15.78
C GLU A 247 -31.90 5.61 -16.69
N HIS A 248 -31.28 4.43 -16.79
CA HIS A 248 -31.71 3.41 -17.77
C HIS A 248 -32.65 2.33 -17.23
N LEU A 249 -32.58 2.06 -15.92
CA LEU A 249 -33.26 0.93 -15.29
C LEU A 249 -34.48 1.42 -14.47
N LEU A 250 -34.42 2.63 -13.91
CA LEU A 250 -35.54 3.29 -13.22
C LEU A 250 -36.17 4.32 -14.17
N ASP A 251 -37.23 3.93 -14.88
CA ASP A 251 -37.97 4.74 -15.85
C ASP A 251 -38.82 5.85 -15.17
N ASP A 252 -38.21 6.58 -14.22
CA ASP A 252 -38.85 7.58 -13.37
C ASP A 252 -38.66 8.96 -14.00
N VAL A 253 -39.72 9.48 -14.63
CA VAL A 253 -39.82 10.74 -15.39
C VAL A 253 -39.44 12.00 -14.58
N SER A 254 -39.16 11.89 -13.28
CA SER A 254 -38.90 13.01 -12.36
C SER A 254 -37.42 13.26 -12.01
N ARG A 255 -36.48 12.40 -12.39
CA ARG A 255 -35.05 12.54 -12.01
C ARG A 255 -34.22 13.21 -13.10
N VAL A 256 -34.52 14.48 -13.38
CA VAL A 256 -33.74 15.25 -14.35
C VAL A 256 -32.55 15.90 -13.63
N GLY A 257 -31.38 15.26 -13.71
CA GLY A 257 -30.09 15.88 -13.44
C GLY A 257 -29.30 15.36 -12.22
N LEU A 258 -28.04 15.81 -12.13
CA LEU A 258 -27.07 15.39 -11.11
C LEU A 258 -27.55 15.63 -9.67
N SER A 259 -28.41 16.63 -9.48
CA SER A 259 -28.98 16.99 -8.18
C SER A 259 -29.82 15.87 -7.56
N SER A 260 -30.48 15.01 -8.35
CA SER A 260 -31.22 13.86 -7.80
C SER A 260 -30.30 12.81 -7.16
N TYR A 261 -29.04 12.72 -7.61
CA TYR A 261 -28.06 11.72 -7.16
C TYR A 261 -27.10 12.26 -6.08
N TYR A 262 -27.30 13.49 -5.60
CA TYR A 262 -26.34 14.18 -4.74
C TYR A 262 -25.96 13.40 -3.47
N LYS A 263 -26.91 12.68 -2.85
CA LYS A 263 -26.64 11.86 -1.65
C LYS A 263 -25.68 10.71 -1.95
N GLN A 264 -25.90 10.02 -3.06
CA GLN A 264 -25.06 8.89 -3.47
C GLN A 264 -23.68 9.37 -3.92
N LEU A 265 -23.63 10.46 -4.69
CA LEU A 265 -22.38 11.07 -5.12
C LEU A 265 -21.57 11.60 -3.93
N ALA A 266 -22.22 12.20 -2.93
CA ALA A 266 -21.56 12.64 -1.71
C ALA A 266 -20.92 11.49 -0.93
N ILE A 267 -21.60 10.33 -0.82
CA ILE A 267 -21.05 9.15 -0.15
C ILE A 267 -19.79 8.64 -0.87
N ILE A 268 -19.83 8.56 -2.21
CA ILE A 268 -18.67 8.16 -3.03
C ILE A 268 -17.53 9.16 -2.82
N LEU A 269 -17.82 10.46 -2.91
CA LEU A 269 -16.82 11.51 -2.77
C LEU A 269 -16.15 11.48 -1.38
N ILE A 270 -16.94 11.32 -0.32
CA ILE A 270 -16.43 11.18 1.06
C ILE A 270 -15.51 9.96 1.17
N ALA A 271 -15.89 8.82 0.59
CA ALA A 271 -15.07 7.62 0.60
C ALA A 271 -13.70 7.84 -0.08
N TYR A 272 -13.69 8.40 -1.29
CA TYR A 272 -12.44 8.62 -2.02
C TYR A 272 -11.59 9.76 -1.46
N ILE A 273 -12.20 10.80 -0.87
CA ILE A 273 -11.44 11.81 -0.12
C ILE A 273 -10.79 11.18 1.12
N SER A 274 -11.53 10.33 1.85
CA SER A 274 -11.02 9.61 3.01
C SER A 274 -9.85 8.70 2.64
N LEU A 275 -9.98 7.89 1.58
CA LEU A 275 -8.88 7.08 1.04
C LEU A 275 -7.70 7.94 0.57
N PHE A 276 -7.95 9.05 -0.11
CA PHE A 276 -6.89 9.94 -0.57
C PHE A 276 -6.08 10.52 0.58
N VAL A 277 -6.74 10.92 1.68
CA VAL A 277 -6.07 11.41 2.89
C VAL A 277 -5.25 10.30 3.55
N PHE A 278 -5.79 9.08 3.63
CA PHE A 278 -5.07 7.92 4.14
C PHE A 278 -3.80 7.62 3.31
N GLU A 279 -3.93 7.49 1.98
CA GLU A 279 -2.80 7.23 1.08
C GLU A 279 -1.77 8.36 1.11
N SER A 280 -2.20 9.61 1.22
CA SER A 280 -1.29 10.76 1.36
C SER A 280 -0.55 10.74 2.69
N SER A 281 -1.18 10.23 3.74
CA SER A 281 -0.55 10.12 5.07
C SER A 281 0.45 8.97 5.12
N GLU A 282 0.20 7.86 4.42
CA GLU A 282 1.12 6.73 4.36
C GLU A 282 2.16 6.91 3.24
N ARG A 283 1.75 6.70 1.99
CA ARG A 283 2.63 6.74 0.82
C ARG A 283 3.09 8.14 0.47
N GLY A 284 2.28 9.17 0.73
CA GLY A 284 2.70 10.55 0.49
C GLY A 284 3.88 10.98 1.39
N ILE A 285 3.88 10.59 2.67
CA ILE A 285 4.99 10.88 3.59
C ILE A 285 6.22 9.99 3.28
N GLN A 286 6.00 8.76 2.84
CA GLN A 286 7.09 7.85 2.46
C GLN A 286 7.98 8.35 1.32
N VAL A 287 7.49 9.30 0.50
CA VAL A 287 8.32 9.99 -0.51
C VAL A 287 9.47 10.76 0.16
N ILE A 288 9.22 11.34 1.33
CA ILE A 288 10.22 12.12 2.08
C ILE A 288 11.03 11.23 3.03
N ASP A 289 10.35 10.28 3.67
CA ASP A 289 10.96 9.36 4.63
C ASP A 289 10.50 7.91 4.36
N PRO A 290 11.29 7.09 3.65
CA PRO A 290 10.87 5.74 3.27
C PRO A 290 10.75 4.79 4.47
N PHE A 291 11.22 5.19 5.65
CA PHE A 291 11.06 4.45 6.91
C PHE A 291 9.78 4.85 7.65
N TYR A 292 8.99 5.79 7.13
CA TYR A 292 7.73 6.18 7.75
C TYR A 292 6.66 5.09 7.57
N SER A 293 5.90 4.85 8.63
CA SER A 293 4.63 4.13 8.56
C SER A 293 3.66 4.68 9.60
N ILE A 294 2.45 4.99 9.15
CA ILE A 294 1.36 5.53 9.96
C ILE A 294 0.96 4.57 11.07
N TRP A 295 1.11 3.26 10.84
CA TRP A 295 0.76 2.22 11.79
C TRP A 295 1.58 2.27 13.08
N GLU A 296 2.80 2.81 13.02
CA GLU A 296 3.69 2.97 14.18
C GLU A 296 3.59 4.36 14.83
N VAL A 297 3.10 5.36 14.08
CA VAL A 297 3.02 6.75 14.56
C VAL A 297 1.62 7.06 15.11
N ASP A 298 0.58 6.78 14.34
CA ASP A 298 -0.81 7.02 14.72
C ASP A 298 -1.75 6.03 13.98
N SER A 299 -1.76 4.79 14.47
CA SER A 299 -2.64 3.74 13.95
C SER A 299 -4.13 4.11 14.06
N ASN A 300 -4.52 4.84 15.11
CA ASN A 300 -5.90 5.26 15.30
C ASN A 300 -6.34 6.23 14.19
N PHE A 301 -5.48 7.17 13.82
CA PHE A 301 -5.74 8.09 12.72
C PHE A 301 -5.95 7.34 11.39
N ALA A 302 -5.09 6.37 11.07
CA ALA A 302 -5.26 5.51 9.90
C ALA A 302 -6.59 4.73 9.91
N MET A 303 -6.90 4.09 11.04
CA MET A 303 -8.10 3.27 11.20
C MET A 303 -9.39 4.08 11.03
N ILE A 304 -9.42 5.35 11.42
CA ILE A 304 -10.57 6.24 11.22
C ILE A 304 -10.90 6.39 9.73
N PHE A 305 -9.92 6.73 8.88
CA PHE A 305 -10.17 6.92 7.45
C PHE A 305 -10.54 5.64 6.73
N ILE A 306 -9.94 4.51 7.11
CA ILE A 306 -10.31 3.20 6.59
C ILE A 306 -11.75 2.87 6.98
N THR A 307 -12.12 3.08 8.25
CA THR A 307 -13.48 2.80 8.74
C THR A 307 -14.53 3.66 8.02
N ILE A 308 -14.28 4.96 7.85
CA ILE A 308 -15.18 5.86 7.11
C ILE A 308 -15.38 5.36 5.67
N THR A 309 -14.29 4.96 5.00
CA THR A 309 -14.34 4.42 3.64
C THR A 309 -15.16 3.15 3.57
N VAL A 310 -14.94 2.20 4.50
CA VAL A 310 -15.66 0.93 4.54
C VAL A 310 -17.16 1.15 4.76
N LEU A 311 -17.54 2.02 5.71
CA LEU A 311 -18.94 2.37 5.96
C LEU A 311 -19.59 3.01 4.73
N ALA A 312 -18.89 3.92 4.06
CA ALA A 312 -19.35 4.55 2.83
C ALA A 312 -19.51 3.54 1.69
N ALA A 313 -18.57 2.59 1.55
CA ALA A 313 -18.63 1.52 0.56
C ALA A 313 -19.81 0.57 0.82
N ILE A 314 -20.04 0.16 2.08
CA ILE A 314 -21.21 -0.65 2.46
C ILE A 314 -22.50 0.10 2.12
N SER A 315 -22.58 1.39 2.45
CA SER A 315 -23.75 2.21 2.11
C SER A 315 -23.96 2.29 0.59
N TYR A 316 -22.90 2.51 -0.18
CA TYR A 316 -22.93 2.50 -1.64
C TYR A 316 -23.47 1.18 -2.21
N PHE A 317 -22.94 0.03 -1.75
CA PHE A 317 -23.39 -1.29 -2.22
C PHE A 317 -24.83 -1.60 -1.82
N PHE A 318 -25.26 -1.16 -0.64
CA PHE A 318 -26.66 -1.27 -0.23
C PHE A 318 -27.57 -0.48 -1.19
N PHE A 319 -27.22 0.77 -1.51
CA PHE A 319 -27.98 1.55 -2.49
C PHE A 319 -27.99 0.92 -3.88
N LEU A 320 -26.85 0.43 -4.34
CA LEU A 320 -26.73 -0.22 -5.64
C LEU A 320 -27.63 -1.45 -5.72
N THR A 321 -27.58 -2.31 -4.70
CA THR A 321 -28.39 -3.53 -4.63
C THR A 321 -29.88 -3.23 -4.51
N TYR A 322 -30.25 -2.19 -3.75
CA TYR A 322 -31.63 -1.73 -3.65
C TYR A 322 -32.18 -1.27 -5.00
N HIS A 323 -31.43 -0.45 -5.74
CA HIS A 323 -31.84 0.00 -7.08
C HIS A 323 -31.92 -1.17 -8.07
N LEU A 324 -30.97 -2.12 -8.01
CA LEU A 324 -31.03 -3.33 -8.84
C LEU A 324 -32.25 -4.20 -8.51
N TRP A 325 -32.56 -4.38 -7.23
CA TRP A 325 -33.71 -5.17 -6.80
C TRP A 325 -35.02 -4.54 -7.23
N TYR A 326 -35.18 -3.23 -7.06
CA TYR A 326 -36.38 -2.50 -7.47
C TYR A 326 -36.65 -2.61 -8.97
N VAL A 327 -35.59 -2.72 -9.78
CA VAL A 327 -35.74 -2.82 -11.24
C VAL A 327 -35.95 -4.25 -11.71
N SER A 328 -35.62 -5.26 -10.90
CA SER A 328 -35.78 -6.67 -11.29
C SER A 328 -37.26 -7.00 -11.59
N PRO A 329 -37.58 -7.73 -12.68
CA PRO A 329 -38.95 -7.96 -13.13
C PRO A 329 -39.86 -8.75 -12.19
N SER A 330 -39.36 -9.29 -11.08
CA SER A 330 -40.13 -10.17 -10.18
C SER A 330 -41.22 -9.45 -9.37
N TYR A 331 -41.42 -8.14 -9.55
CA TYR A 331 -42.45 -7.33 -8.87
C TYR A 331 -43.24 -6.40 -9.82
N LYS A 332 -43.41 -6.78 -11.09
CA LYS A 332 -44.45 -6.20 -11.97
C LYS A 332 -45.56 -7.21 -12.25
#